data_AF-A0A1A3NZS3-F1
#
_entry.id   AF-A0A1A3NZS3-F1
#
_cell.length_a   1.000
_cell.length_b   1.000
_cell.length_c   1.000
_cell.angle_alpha   90.00
_cell.angle_beta   90.00
_cell.angle_gamma   90.00
#
_symmetry.space_group_name_H-M   'P 1'
#
loop_
_entity.id
_entity.type
_entity.pdbx_description
1 polymer ?
#
loop_
_entity_poly.entity_id
_entity_poly.type
_entity_poly.pdbx_seq_one_letter_code
_entity_poly.pdbx_strand_id
1 'polypeptide(L)'
;MPFNLDPARTPVLGSWRSGIQVPAMLRSGWYRLPPKEQRGKSALLVVTAAGRFDPREVQVQWATDEEAVAGKHGGSMGFADVGAVPAWRNLRAPLSAIPESATQVRLVADDDDLAPQHWIGLTPPRVPRLRTLQDVVGSKDPVFLDWLVGLAFPCQRPFGHQNGVDEAPKWRILPDRFGAEANSPVMDNLGGGPLGITELLTHATTVASYLKDDWFRDWGALQRLTPYYPDAGPARLELGTVTRSGLWNPAPLRKS
;
A
#
# COMPACT_ATOMS: atom_id res chain seq x y z
N MET A 1 -9.09 6.20 -5.26
CA MET A 1 -8.96 4.75 -5.03
C MET A 1 -7.65 4.47 -4.29
N PRO A 2 -7.54 3.38 -3.51
CA PRO A 2 -6.29 3.03 -2.80
C PRO A 2 -5.12 2.84 -3.78
N PHE A 3 -3.89 2.91 -3.27
CA PHE A 3 -2.65 2.68 -4.04
C PHE A 3 -2.52 3.54 -5.31
N ASN A 4 -3.14 4.73 -5.30
CA ASN A 4 -3.20 5.66 -6.43
C ASN A 4 -3.77 5.05 -7.72
N LEU A 5 -4.70 4.10 -7.60
CA LEU A 5 -5.46 3.60 -8.74
C LEU A 5 -6.32 4.72 -9.33
N ASP A 6 -6.37 4.80 -10.66
CA ASP A 6 -7.14 5.82 -11.38
C ASP A 6 -8.62 5.38 -11.46
N PRO A 7 -9.55 6.10 -10.80
CA PRO A 7 -10.96 5.73 -10.80
C PRO A 7 -11.61 5.81 -12.19
N ALA A 8 -11.09 6.64 -13.11
CA ALA A 8 -11.61 6.73 -14.46
C ALA A 8 -11.27 5.50 -15.33
N ARG A 9 -10.31 4.67 -14.90
CA ARG A 9 -9.84 3.47 -15.63
C ARG A 9 -9.96 2.17 -14.83
N THR A 10 -10.40 2.25 -13.58
CA THR A 10 -10.45 1.11 -12.66
C THR A 10 -11.89 0.89 -12.20
N PRO A 11 -12.67 0.01 -12.87
CA PRO A 11 -14.00 -0.34 -12.38
C PRO A 11 -13.90 -1.05 -11.04
N VAL A 12 -14.96 -0.90 -10.24
CA VAL A 12 -15.08 -1.51 -8.91
C VAL A 12 -16.46 -2.13 -8.80
N LEU A 13 -16.51 -3.36 -8.29
CA LEU A 13 -17.75 -4.03 -7.92
C LEU A 13 -17.66 -4.49 -6.47
N GLY A 14 -18.80 -4.70 -5.82
CA GLY A 14 -18.83 -5.30 -4.50
C GLY A 14 -20.19 -5.87 -4.12
N SER A 15 -20.21 -6.66 -3.05
CA SER A 15 -21.39 -7.37 -2.55
C SER A 15 -22.11 -6.64 -1.41
N TRP A 16 -21.45 -5.66 -0.76
CA TRP A 16 -22.05 -4.94 0.37
C TRP A 16 -23.33 -4.21 -0.02
N ARG A 17 -24.33 -4.29 0.86
CA ARG A 17 -25.61 -3.58 0.74
C ARG A 17 -26.12 -3.18 2.12
N SER A 18 -26.84 -2.06 2.18
CA SER A 18 -27.40 -1.52 3.43
C SER A 18 -28.66 -2.25 3.91
N GLY A 19 -29.35 -2.97 3.03
CA GLY A 19 -30.61 -3.67 3.31
C GLY A 19 -30.45 -5.16 3.58
N ILE A 20 -31.43 -5.94 3.13
CA ILE A 20 -31.42 -7.40 3.25
C ILE A 20 -30.25 -7.97 2.44
N GLN A 21 -29.36 -8.70 3.12
CA GLN A 21 -28.27 -9.44 2.50
C GLN A 21 -28.82 -10.59 1.65
N VAL A 22 -28.22 -10.82 0.48
CA VAL A 22 -28.52 -11.96 -0.39
C VAL A 22 -27.21 -12.52 -0.90
N PRO A 23 -27.15 -13.82 -1.25
CA PRO A 23 -25.95 -14.38 -1.85
C PRO A 23 -25.55 -13.60 -3.12
N ALA A 24 -24.28 -13.26 -3.23
CA ALA A 24 -23.72 -12.48 -4.32
C ALA A 24 -22.63 -13.29 -5.03
N MET A 25 -22.76 -13.43 -6.35
CA MET A 25 -21.80 -14.15 -7.18
C MET A 25 -21.29 -13.23 -8.29
N LEU A 26 -19.99 -13.19 -8.47
CA LEU A 26 -19.30 -12.44 -9.51
C LEU A 26 -18.47 -13.39 -10.36
N ARG A 27 -18.66 -13.31 -11.67
CA ARG A 27 -17.75 -13.90 -12.66
C ARG A 27 -17.38 -12.84 -13.67
N SER A 28 -16.11 -12.44 -13.70
CA SER A 28 -15.65 -11.43 -14.64
C SER A 28 -15.58 -11.98 -16.08
N GLY A 29 -15.43 -11.07 -17.04
CA GLY A 29 -14.91 -11.44 -18.37
C GLY A 29 -13.47 -11.96 -18.29
N TRP A 30 -12.98 -12.49 -19.42
CA TRP A 30 -11.60 -12.93 -19.54
C TRP A 30 -10.64 -11.76 -19.77
N TYR A 31 -9.55 -11.75 -19.03
CA TYR A 31 -8.44 -10.81 -19.15
C TYR A 31 -7.25 -11.51 -19.81
N ARG A 32 -6.71 -10.90 -20.86
CA ARG A 32 -5.50 -11.40 -21.54
C ARG A 32 -4.30 -11.27 -20.60
N LEU A 33 -3.59 -12.37 -20.37
CA LEU A 33 -2.30 -12.33 -19.68
C LEU A 33 -1.22 -11.73 -20.61
N PRO A 34 -0.23 -11.01 -20.07
CA PRO A 34 0.90 -10.54 -20.85
C PRO A 34 1.63 -11.70 -21.56
N PRO A 35 2.33 -11.44 -22.68
CA PRO A 35 3.21 -12.41 -23.31
C PRO A 35 4.23 -12.99 -22.32
N LYS A 36 4.66 -14.24 -22.53
CA LYS A 36 5.53 -14.98 -21.60
C LYS A 36 6.83 -14.22 -21.31
N GLU A 37 7.40 -13.56 -22.31
CA GLU A 37 8.63 -12.77 -22.22
C GLU A 37 8.48 -11.57 -21.28
N GLN A 38 7.25 -11.05 -21.12
CA GLN A 38 6.93 -9.95 -20.21
C GLN A 38 6.56 -10.44 -18.81
N ARG A 39 6.09 -11.68 -18.66
CA ARG A 39 5.80 -12.30 -17.36
C ARG A 39 7.05 -12.45 -16.51
N GLY A 40 8.22 -12.70 -17.09
CA GLY A 40 9.48 -12.76 -16.34
C GLY A 40 9.87 -11.46 -15.60
N LYS A 41 9.28 -10.31 -15.99
CA LYS A 41 9.54 -9.01 -15.34
C LYS A 41 8.64 -8.72 -14.13
N SER A 42 7.64 -9.56 -13.89
CA SER A 42 6.72 -9.44 -12.76
C SER A 42 6.39 -10.80 -12.22
N ALA A 43 6.65 -11.06 -10.94
CA ALA A 43 6.40 -12.36 -10.35
C ALA A 43 4.94 -12.58 -9.93
N LEU A 44 4.06 -11.56 -10.03
CA LEU A 44 2.78 -11.55 -9.34
C LEU A 44 1.58 -11.23 -10.24
N LEU A 45 0.46 -11.89 -9.96
CA LEU A 45 -0.88 -11.43 -10.30
C LEU A 45 -1.50 -10.81 -9.04
N VAL A 46 -2.02 -9.59 -9.18
CA VAL A 46 -2.57 -8.82 -8.06
C VAL A 46 -3.99 -8.37 -8.34
N VAL A 47 -4.84 -8.47 -7.32
CA VAL A 47 -6.17 -7.88 -7.30
C VAL A 47 -6.27 -6.97 -6.07
N THR A 48 -6.76 -5.75 -6.23
CA THR A 48 -7.06 -4.91 -5.07
C THR A 48 -8.46 -5.23 -4.58
N ALA A 49 -8.56 -5.57 -3.30
CA ALA A 49 -9.81 -5.97 -2.68
C ALA A 49 -10.03 -5.24 -1.36
N ALA A 50 -11.29 -5.14 -0.94
CA ALA A 50 -11.71 -4.65 0.37
C ALA A 50 -12.83 -5.54 0.91
N GLY A 51 -13.14 -5.39 2.19
CA GLY A 51 -14.19 -6.15 2.86
C GLY A 51 -13.65 -7.29 3.71
N ARG A 52 -14.57 -7.93 4.44
CA ARG A 52 -14.30 -9.10 5.28
C ARG A 52 -14.84 -10.30 4.53
N PHE A 53 -13.93 -11.19 4.17
CA PHE A 53 -14.19 -12.37 3.37
C PHE A 53 -13.09 -13.41 3.65
N ASP A 54 -13.41 -14.68 3.45
CA ASP A 54 -12.52 -15.80 3.57
C ASP A 54 -11.64 -15.95 2.32
N PRO A 55 -10.40 -16.47 2.46
CA PRO A 55 -9.46 -16.59 1.33
C PRO A 55 -9.97 -17.41 0.12
N ARG A 56 -10.99 -18.25 0.31
CA ARG A 56 -11.57 -19.11 -0.73
C ARG A 56 -12.62 -18.41 -1.59
N GLU A 57 -13.17 -17.32 -1.09
CA GLU A 57 -14.28 -16.60 -1.73
C GLU A 57 -13.83 -15.77 -2.92
N VAL A 58 -12.52 -15.50 -3.07
CA VAL A 58 -11.96 -14.81 -4.24
C VAL A 58 -10.93 -15.71 -4.91
N GLN A 59 -11.21 -16.11 -6.15
CA GLN A 59 -10.34 -16.97 -6.93
C GLN A 59 -10.04 -16.38 -8.30
N VAL A 60 -8.88 -16.76 -8.83
CA VAL A 60 -8.57 -16.61 -10.25
C VAL A 60 -8.71 -17.95 -10.94
N GLN A 61 -9.40 -17.95 -12.07
CA GLN A 61 -9.44 -19.07 -13.00
C GLN A 61 -8.55 -18.75 -14.21
N TRP A 62 -7.81 -19.73 -14.70
CA TRP A 62 -7.01 -19.60 -15.92
C TRP A 62 -7.53 -20.51 -17.04
N ALA A 63 -7.28 -20.10 -18.28
CA ALA A 63 -7.67 -20.86 -19.47
C ALA A 63 -6.70 -20.63 -20.63
N THR A 64 -6.66 -21.59 -21.56
CA THR A 64 -6.19 -21.34 -22.93
C THR A 64 -7.22 -20.57 -23.75
N ASP A 65 -6.90 -20.19 -24.99
CA ASP A 65 -7.84 -19.49 -25.86
C ASP A 65 -9.02 -20.39 -26.26
N GLU A 66 -8.76 -21.68 -26.52
CA GLU A 66 -9.79 -22.66 -26.85
C GLU A 66 -10.72 -22.93 -25.66
N GLU A 67 -10.15 -23.07 -24.46
CA GLU A 67 -10.92 -23.26 -23.22
C GLU A 67 -11.81 -22.04 -22.93
N ALA A 68 -11.26 -20.83 -23.06
CA ALA A 68 -11.97 -19.59 -22.79
C ALA A 68 -13.17 -19.40 -23.74
N VAL A 69 -13.01 -19.72 -25.04
CA VAL A 69 -14.08 -19.69 -26.04
C VAL A 69 -15.15 -20.74 -25.74
N ALA A 70 -14.75 -21.93 -25.27
CA ALA A 70 -15.67 -22.98 -24.85
C ALA A 70 -16.34 -22.71 -23.48
N GLY A 71 -16.07 -21.56 -22.84
CA GLY A 71 -16.57 -21.21 -21.51
C GLY A 71 -15.96 -22.02 -20.36
N LYS A 72 -14.93 -22.82 -20.64
CA LYS A 72 -14.24 -23.70 -19.69
C LYS A 72 -13.01 -23.01 -19.09
N HIS A 73 -12.44 -23.61 -18.06
CA HIS A 73 -11.16 -23.19 -17.48
C HIS A 73 -10.31 -24.43 -17.19
N GLY A 74 -9.00 -24.28 -17.32
CA GLY A 74 -8.03 -25.35 -17.04
C GLY A 74 -7.71 -25.52 -15.55
N GLY A 75 -8.07 -24.54 -14.71
CA GLY A 75 -7.92 -24.62 -13.26
C GLY A 75 -8.19 -23.30 -12.55
N SER A 76 -8.06 -23.30 -11.22
CA SER A 76 -8.22 -22.12 -10.39
C SER A 76 -7.27 -22.13 -9.19
N MET A 77 -7.03 -20.94 -8.62
CA MET A 77 -6.34 -20.78 -7.34
C MET A 77 -6.92 -19.59 -6.57
N GLY A 78 -6.79 -19.63 -5.25
CA GLY A 78 -7.03 -18.49 -4.39
C GLY A 78 -5.85 -17.50 -4.39
N PHE A 79 -6.00 -16.44 -3.60
CA PHE A 79 -4.94 -15.46 -3.39
C PHE A 79 -4.45 -15.50 -1.95
N ALA A 80 -3.21 -15.07 -1.74
CA ALA A 80 -2.80 -14.67 -0.40
C ALA A 80 -3.35 -13.28 -0.09
N ASP A 81 -3.95 -13.16 1.08
CA ASP A 81 -4.50 -11.92 1.61
C ASP A 81 -3.62 -11.42 2.76
N VAL A 82 -3.04 -10.23 2.58
CA VAL A 82 -2.23 -9.58 3.60
C VAL A 82 -2.63 -8.12 3.70
N GLY A 83 -3.04 -7.74 4.89
CA GLY A 83 -3.48 -6.39 5.21
C GLY A 83 -4.53 -6.39 6.31
N ALA A 84 -5.01 -5.21 6.65
CA ALA A 84 -6.10 -5.05 7.60
C ALA A 84 -7.44 -5.35 6.93
N VAL A 85 -8.28 -6.12 7.60
CA VAL A 85 -9.68 -6.36 7.23
C VAL A 85 -10.57 -5.36 7.99
N PRO A 86 -11.55 -4.69 7.37
CA PRO A 86 -12.04 -4.81 6.00
C PRO A 86 -11.44 -3.77 5.02
N ALA A 87 -10.28 -3.20 5.32
CA ALA A 87 -9.69 -2.14 4.51
C ALA A 87 -9.22 -2.64 3.12
N TRP A 88 -8.96 -1.69 2.23
CA TRP A 88 -8.36 -1.95 0.92
C TRP A 88 -6.96 -2.55 1.06
N ARG A 89 -6.72 -3.65 0.36
CA ARG A 89 -5.47 -4.41 0.36
C ARG A 89 -5.24 -5.10 -0.99
N ASN A 90 -4.05 -5.68 -1.17
CA ASN A 90 -3.67 -6.35 -2.42
C ASN A 90 -3.62 -7.86 -2.22
N LEU A 91 -4.61 -8.55 -2.78
CA LEU A 91 -4.60 -10.00 -2.95
C LEU A 91 -3.54 -10.36 -3.97
N ARG A 92 -2.69 -11.33 -3.66
CA ARG A 92 -1.49 -11.66 -4.44
C ARG A 92 -1.33 -13.15 -4.67
N ALA A 93 -1.00 -13.51 -5.90
CA ALA A 93 -0.67 -14.87 -6.28
C ALA A 93 0.54 -14.86 -7.23
N PRO A 94 1.51 -15.77 -7.04
CA PRO A 94 2.66 -15.83 -7.93
C PRO A 94 2.23 -16.31 -9.32
N LEU A 95 2.74 -15.66 -10.38
CA LEU A 95 2.46 -16.06 -11.76
C LEU A 95 3.03 -17.45 -12.08
N SER A 96 4.02 -17.93 -11.33
CA SER A 96 4.56 -19.29 -11.45
C SER A 96 3.57 -20.39 -11.02
N ALA A 97 2.51 -20.05 -10.27
CA ALA A 97 1.44 -20.99 -9.94
C ALA A 97 0.43 -21.16 -11.09
N ILE A 98 0.47 -20.29 -12.10
CA ILE A 98 -0.37 -20.40 -13.29
C ILE A 98 0.41 -21.18 -14.35
N PRO A 99 -0.18 -22.24 -14.96
CA PRO A 99 0.47 -23.00 -16.03
C PRO A 99 0.91 -22.09 -17.20
N GLU A 100 2.06 -22.39 -17.80
CA GLU A 100 2.59 -21.58 -18.91
C GLU A 100 1.67 -21.55 -20.14
N SER A 101 0.85 -22.59 -20.32
CA SER A 101 -0.14 -22.68 -21.40
C SER A 101 -1.31 -21.70 -21.23
N ALA A 102 -1.52 -21.14 -20.03
CA ALA A 102 -2.60 -20.19 -19.80
C ALA A 102 -2.33 -18.85 -20.51
N THR A 103 -3.33 -18.40 -21.26
CA THR A 103 -3.31 -17.16 -22.03
C THR A 103 -4.28 -16.13 -21.48
N GLN A 104 -5.29 -16.56 -20.71
CA GLN A 104 -6.33 -15.71 -20.17
C GLN A 104 -6.63 -16.07 -18.71
N VAL A 105 -7.07 -15.08 -17.93
CA VAL A 105 -7.54 -15.25 -16.56
C VAL A 105 -8.87 -14.55 -16.33
N ARG A 106 -9.69 -15.02 -15.41
CA ARG A 106 -10.85 -14.29 -14.91
C ARG A 106 -10.94 -14.40 -13.39
N LEU A 107 -11.63 -13.44 -12.79
CA LEU A 107 -11.96 -13.48 -11.38
C LEU A 107 -13.32 -14.15 -11.18
N VAL A 108 -13.38 -14.98 -10.16
CA VAL A 108 -14.62 -15.52 -9.61
C VAL A 108 -14.65 -15.14 -8.14
N ALA A 109 -15.77 -14.58 -7.70
CA ALA A 109 -15.99 -14.32 -6.30
C ALA A 109 -17.40 -14.73 -5.89
N ASP A 110 -17.51 -15.46 -4.78
CA ASP A 110 -18.78 -15.97 -4.25
C ASP A 110 -18.86 -15.56 -2.78
N ASP A 111 -19.93 -14.83 -2.43
CA ASP A 111 -20.24 -14.35 -1.09
C ASP A 111 -21.61 -14.91 -0.70
N ASP A 112 -21.62 -15.92 0.17
CA ASP A 112 -22.82 -16.59 0.66
C ASP A 112 -23.15 -16.28 2.12
N ASP A 113 -22.29 -15.51 2.82
CA ASP A 113 -22.54 -15.06 4.18
C ASP A 113 -23.52 -13.87 4.18
N LEU A 114 -24.58 -13.99 4.96
CA LEU A 114 -25.63 -12.97 5.07
C LEU A 114 -25.38 -11.98 6.22
N ALA A 115 -24.22 -12.07 6.88
CA ALA A 115 -23.82 -11.16 7.94
C ALA A 115 -23.44 -9.79 7.35
N PRO A 116 -24.01 -8.65 7.82
CA PRO A 116 -23.79 -7.33 7.21
C PRO A 116 -22.33 -6.85 7.18
N GLN A 117 -21.48 -7.39 8.04
CA GLN A 117 -20.05 -7.09 8.12
C GLN A 117 -19.21 -7.89 7.12
N HIS A 118 -19.74 -8.99 6.57
CA HIS A 118 -19.11 -9.81 5.55
C HIS A 118 -19.48 -9.26 4.18
N TRP A 119 -18.48 -8.95 3.39
CA TRP A 119 -18.65 -8.40 2.05
C TRP A 119 -17.32 -8.39 1.31
N ILE A 120 -17.40 -8.31 -0.01
CA ILE A 120 -16.28 -8.29 -0.94
C ILE A 120 -16.37 -7.04 -1.80
N GLY A 121 -15.29 -6.29 -1.93
CA GLY A 121 -15.09 -5.28 -2.97
C GLY A 121 -13.88 -5.64 -3.81
N LEU A 122 -13.98 -5.58 -5.14
CA LEU A 122 -12.94 -6.05 -6.06
C LEU A 122 -12.67 -5.07 -7.20
N THR A 123 -11.40 -5.02 -7.60
CA THR A 123 -10.94 -4.39 -8.85
C THR A 123 -10.55 -5.45 -9.89
N PRO A 124 -10.37 -5.09 -11.17
CA PRO A 124 -9.75 -5.97 -12.15
C PRO A 124 -8.35 -6.47 -11.72
N PRO A 125 -7.92 -7.63 -12.23
CA PRO A 125 -6.58 -8.15 -11.99
C PRO A 125 -5.52 -7.33 -12.74
N ARG A 126 -4.31 -7.25 -12.17
CA ARG A 126 -3.15 -6.60 -12.79
C ARG A 126 -1.87 -7.39 -12.55
N VAL A 127 -0.98 -7.33 -13.54
CA VAL A 127 0.41 -7.79 -13.41
C VAL A 127 1.28 -6.55 -13.20
N PRO A 128 1.75 -6.26 -11.97
CA PRO A 128 2.41 -5.01 -11.65
C PRO A 128 3.82 -4.96 -12.26
N ARG A 129 4.26 -3.79 -12.71
CA ARG A 129 5.66 -3.56 -13.08
C ARG A 129 6.44 -3.15 -11.83
N LEU A 130 7.23 -4.08 -11.29
CA LEU A 130 7.93 -3.88 -10.03
C LEU A 130 9.31 -3.26 -10.27
N ARG A 131 9.73 -2.40 -9.34
CA ARG A 131 11.09 -1.86 -9.20
C ARG A 131 11.49 -2.00 -7.73
N THR A 132 12.78 -2.09 -7.44
CA THR A 132 13.24 -2.15 -6.04
C THR A 132 12.95 -0.84 -5.32
N LEU A 133 12.78 -0.89 -4.00
CA LEU A 133 12.59 0.33 -3.19
C LEU A 133 13.77 1.28 -3.37
N GLN A 134 15.00 0.76 -3.45
CA GLN A 134 16.21 1.56 -3.68
C GLN A 134 16.15 2.32 -5.01
N ASP A 135 15.65 1.72 -6.09
CA ASP A 135 15.53 2.40 -7.39
C ASP A 135 14.42 3.47 -7.42
N VAL A 136 13.44 3.37 -6.52
CA VAL A 136 12.29 4.27 -6.44
C VAL A 136 12.54 5.43 -5.49
N VAL A 137 13.02 5.14 -4.27
CA VAL A 137 13.25 6.12 -3.19
C VAL A 137 14.67 6.69 -3.26
N GLY A 138 15.66 5.88 -3.65
CA GLY A 138 17.05 6.28 -3.68
C GLY A 138 17.66 6.47 -2.28
N SER A 139 18.72 7.28 -2.24
CA SER A 139 19.54 7.56 -1.05
C SER A 139 19.74 9.05 -0.79
N LYS A 140 19.02 9.92 -1.51
CA LYS A 140 19.17 11.38 -1.45
C LYS A 140 17.94 12.07 -0.91
N ASP A 141 16.76 11.61 -1.35
CA ASP A 141 15.49 12.15 -0.89
C ASP A 141 15.35 12.00 0.63
N PRO A 142 14.78 13.00 1.32
CA PRO A 142 14.51 12.91 2.74
C PRO A 142 13.39 11.91 3.01
N VAL A 143 13.68 10.92 3.85
CA VAL A 143 12.75 9.85 4.23
C VAL A 143 12.40 9.97 5.71
N PHE A 144 11.12 9.88 6.03
CA PHE A 144 10.67 9.60 7.38
C PHE A 144 10.81 8.10 7.63
N LEU A 145 11.90 7.70 8.27
CA LEU A 145 12.10 6.34 8.75
C LEU A 145 11.45 6.23 10.13
N ASP A 146 10.45 5.36 10.28
CA ASP A 146 9.96 4.99 11.60
C ASP A 146 11.13 4.39 12.42
N TRP A 147 11.15 4.63 13.72
CA TRP A 147 12.33 4.34 14.55
C TRP A 147 12.75 2.85 14.53
N LEU A 148 11.81 1.93 14.28
CA LEU A 148 12.07 0.50 14.18
C LEU A 148 12.83 0.08 12.91
N VAL A 149 12.72 0.84 11.82
CA VAL A 149 13.16 0.40 10.49
C VAL A 149 14.56 0.91 10.11
N GLY A 150 15.21 1.70 10.97
CA GLY A 150 16.46 2.38 10.65
C GLY A 150 17.60 1.46 10.15
N LEU A 151 17.86 0.35 10.85
CA LEU A 151 18.94 -0.57 10.47
C LEU A 151 18.59 -1.43 9.25
N ALA A 152 17.30 -1.63 8.97
CA ALA A 152 16.84 -2.38 7.80
C ALA A 152 16.96 -1.57 6.49
N PHE A 153 16.96 -0.23 6.60
CA PHE A 153 17.05 0.70 5.46
C PHE A 153 18.23 1.67 5.60
N PRO A 154 19.48 1.16 5.67
CA PRO A 154 20.65 1.97 5.99
C PRO A 154 21.05 2.93 4.85
N CYS A 155 20.57 2.69 3.63
CA CYS A 155 20.88 3.52 2.46
C CYS A 155 19.93 4.71 2.31
N GLN A 156 18.75 4.67 2.91
CA GLN A 156 17.80 5.78 2.88
C GLN A 156 18.22 6.82 3.92
N ARG A 157 18.28 8.08 3.50
CA ARG A 157 18.67 9.18 4.39
C ARG A 157 17.44 9.69 5.15
N PRO A 158 17.47 9.76 6.50
CA PRO A 158 16.41 10.42 7.24
C PRO A 158 16.34 11.90 6.87
N PHE A 159 15.15 12.51 6.99
CA PHE A 159 15.03 13.97 6.83
C PHE A 159 15.87 14.69 7.89
N GLY A 160 16.49 15.81 7.51
CA GLY A 160 17.30 16.61 8.42
C GLY A 160 16.47 17.61 9.23
N HIS A 161 17.11 18.23 10.21
CA HIS A 161 16.57 19.40 10.91
C HIS A 161 17.71 20.39 11.17
N GLN A 162 17.43 21.69 11.07
CA GLN A 162 18.42 22.73 11.32
C GLN A 162 17.74 23.99 11.86
N ASN A 163 18.33 24.62 12.89
CA ASN A 163 17.83 25.87 13.48
C ASN A 163 16.35 25.83 13.91
N GLY A 164 15.87 24.67 14.35
CA GLY A 164 14.48 24.47 14.79
C GLY A 164 13.47 24.23 13.66
N VAL A 165 13.92 24.00 12.42
CA VAL A 165 13.07 23.70 11.26
C VAL A 165 13.45 22.36 10.65
N ASP A 166 12.44 21.54 10.37
CA ASP A 166 12.61 20.22 9.74
C ASP A 166 12.62 20.32 8.21
N GLU A 167 13.41 19.45 7.58
CA GLU A 167 13.32 19.17 6.15
C GLU A 167 12.06 18.34 5.87
N ALA A 168 11.21 18.77 4.94
CA ALA A 168 9.97 18.05 4.63
C ALA A 168 10.27 16.67 3.99
N PRO A 169 9.85 15.55 4.61
CA PRO A 169 10.08 14.22 4.06
C PRO A 169 9.17 13.96 2.85
N LYS A 170 9.68 13.19 1.88
CA LYS A 170 8.93 12.79 0.66
C LYS A 170 8.34 11.38 0.76
N TRP A 171 8.93 10.56 1.61
CA TRP A 171 8.59 9.16 1.79
C TRP A 171 8.51 8.83 3.27
N ARG A 172 7.68 7.85 3.63
CA ARG A 172 7.71 7.23 4.95
C ARG A 172 7.86 5.72 4.81
N ILE A 173 8.74 5.12 5.61
CA ILE A 173 8.90 3.66 5.70
C ILE A 173 8.47 3.23 7.09
N LEU A 174 7.51 2.31 7.14
CA LEU A 174 6.87 1.82 8.36
C LEU A 174 7.16 0.33 8.55
N PRO A 175 7.22 -0.17 9.79
CA PRO A 175 7.21 -1.60 10.07
C PRO A 175 5.88 -2.26 9.66
N ASP A 176 5.77 -3.56 9.88
CA ASP A 176 4.52 -4.33 9.69
C ASP A 176 3.36 -3.73 10.49
N ARG A 177 2.13 -4.13 10.16
CA ARG A 177 0.92 -3.52 10.75
C ARG A 177 0.95 -3.49 12.28
N PHE A 178 1.31 -4.60 12.93
CA PHE A 178 1.31 -4.69 14.39
C PHE A 178 2.45 -3.87 14.99
N GLY A 179 3.64 -3.89 14.38
CA GLY A 179 4.76 -3.04 14.77
C GLY A 179 4.39 -1.56 14.71
N ALA A 180 3.72 -1.13 13.63
CA ALA A 180 3.32 0.26 13.46
C ALA A 180 2.22 0.66 14.46
N GLU A 181 1.19 -0.17 14.64
CA GLU A 181 0.08 0.07 15.57
C GLU A 181 0.56 0.25 17.01
N ALA A 182 1.49 -0.60 17.47
CA ALA A 182 1.99 -0.55 18.84
C ALA A 182 3.05 0.53 19.07
N ASN A 183 3.85 0.89 18.05
CA ASN A 183 5.07 1.70 18.26
C ASN A 183 5.04 3.08 17.59
N SER A 184 4.10 3.36 16.68
CA SER A 184 3.92 4.72 16.14
C SER A 184 3.60 5.77 17.20
N PRO A 185 2.88 5.46 18.31
CA PRO A 185 2.61 6.46 19.36
C PRO A 185 3.85 7.11 19.98
N VAL A 186 5.03 6.49 19.87
CA VAL A 186 6.31 7.11 20.28
C VAL A 186 6.59 8.42 19.53
N MET A 187 6.07 8.55 18.30
CA MET A 187 6.34 9.66 17.39
C MET A 187 5.13 10.58 17.20
N ASP A 188 4.06 10.41 17.98
CA ASP A 188 2.80 11.15 17.84
C ASP A 188 2.91 12.64 18.21
N ASN A 189 1.81 13.37 18.04
CA ASN A 189 1.74 14.80 18.36
C ASN A 189 1.76 15.09 19.87
N LEU A 190 1.31 14.15 20.71
CA LEU A 190 1.31 14.29 22.18
C LEU A 190 2.73 14.20 22.75
N GLY A 191 3.55 13.32 22.19
CA GLY A 191 4.98 13.17 22.49
C GLY A 191 5.87 14.21 21.80
N GLY A 192 5.32 15.03 20.90
CA GLY A 192 6.06 16.04 20.14
C GLY A 192 6.88 15.45 18.97
N GLY A 193 6.56 14.24 18.54
CA GLY A 193 7.26 13.56 17.47
C GLY A 193 6.85 14.03 16.08
N PRO A 194 7.62 13.61 15.05
CA PRO A 194 7.44 14.10 13.68
C PRO A 194 6.13 13.67 13.01
N LEU A 195 5.38 12.69 13.54
CA LEU A 195 4.05 12.39 13.01
C LEU A 195 3.12 13.59 13.16
N GLY A 196 3.15 14.28 14.30
CA GLY A 196 2.33 15.47 14.52
C GLY A 196 2.63 16.64 13.57
N ILE A 197 3.84 16.69 13.01
CA ILE A 197 4.22 17.69 12.00
C ILE A 197 3.76 17.24 10.61
N THR A 198 4.09 16.01 10.22
CA THR A 198 3.77 15.49 8.88
C THR A 198 2.27 15.33 8.64
N GLU A 199 1.47 15.04 9.69
CA GLU A 199 0.00 14.98 9.65
C GLU A 199 -0.65 16.29 9.23
N LEU A 200 0.00 17.43 9.52
CA LEU A 200 -0.50 18.76 9.16
C LEU A 200 0.05 19.26 7.82
N LEU A 201 1.23 18.79 7.43
CA LEU A 201 1.95 19.29 6.25
C LEU A 201 1.61 18.50 4.97
N THR A 202 1.38 17.19 5.10
CA THR A 202 1.31 16.27 3.96
C THR A 202 0.11 15.34 4.04
N HIS A 203 -0.39 14.91 2.88
CA HIS A 203 -1.24 13.72 2.80
C HIS A 203 -0.38 12.49 2.46
N ALA A 204 -0.58 11.40 3.20
CA ALA A 204 0.11 10.14 2.97
C ALA A 204 -0.67 9.26 1.99
N THR A 205 0.03 8.74 0.97
CA THR A 205 -0.52 7.75 0.03
C THR A 205 0.30 6.47 0.09
N THR A 206 -0.32 5.36 0.50
CA THR A 206 0.33 4.04 0.51
C THR A 206 0.67 3.59 -0.90
N VAL A 207 1.92 3.16 -1.09
CA VAL A 207 2.41 2.57 -2.33
C VAL A 207 2.37 1.05 -2.20
N ALA A 208 1.86 0.36 -3.23
CA ALA A 208 1.81 -1.10 -3.22
C ALA A 208 3.22 -1.69 -3.32
N SER A 209 3.67 -2.35 -2.25
CA SER A 209 5.00 -2.92 -2.10
C SER A 209 4.94 -4.38 -1.68
N TYR A 210 5.89 -5.19 -2.14
CA TYR A 210 5.92 -6.64 -1.91
C TYR A 210 7.32 -7.05 -1.50
N LEU A 211 7.42 -7.94 -0.51
CA LEU A 211 8.69 -8.55 -0.13
C LEU A 211 9.10 -9.54 -1.21
N LYS A 212 10.35 -9.45 -1.66
CA LYS A 212 10.89 -10.29 -2.71
C LYS A 212 10.91 -11.76 -2.26
N ASP A 213 10.33 -12.64 -3.07
CA ASP A 213 10.30 -14.10 -2.89
C ASP A 213 9.55 -14.64 -1.65
N ASP A 214 9.16 -13.77 -0.70
CA ASP A 214 8.24 -14.08 0.39
C ASP A 214 6.95 -13.24 0.22
N TRP A 215 6.17 -13.63 -0.78
CA TRP A 215 5.00 -12.87 -1.23
C TRP A 215 3.88 -12.81 -0.22
N PHE A 216 3.91 -13.59 0.87
CA PHE A 216 2.81 -13.69 1.83
C PHE A 216 3.13 -13.01 3.16
N ARG A 217 4.33 -12.44 3.29
CA ARG A 217 4.72 -11.68 4.48
C ARG A 217 4.28 -10.22 4.39
N ASP A 218 3.85 -9.69 5.52
CA ASP A 218 3.80 -8.25 5.77
C ASP A 218 5.20 -7.81 6.21
N TRP A 219 5.92 -7.12 5.34
CA TRP A 219 7.24 -6.58 5.68
C TRP A 219 7.15 -5.19 6.31
N GLY A 220 5.98 -4.56 6.24
CA GLY A 220 5.78 -3.14 6.45
C GLY A 220 5.23 -2.43 5.23
N ALA A 221 5.32 -1.11 5.26
CA ALA A 221 4.69 -0.27 4.25
C ALA A 221 5.60 0.88 3.79
N LEU A 222 5.42 1.26 2.53
CA LEU A 222 5.95 2.49 1.96
C LEU A 222 4.80 3.46 1.71
N GLN A 223 4.96 4.69 2.18
CA GLN A 223 4.05 5.79 1.86
C GLN A 223 4.78 6.90 1.12
N ARG A 224 4.11 7.50 0.14
CA ARG A 224 4.50 8.78 -0.44
C ARG A 224 3.83 9.89 0.36
N LEU A 225 4.62 10.86 0.80
CA LEU A 225 4.14 12.05 1.50
C LEU A 225 4.08 13.20 0.49
N THR A 226 2.88 13.71 0.25
CA THR A 226 2.67 14.79 -0.71
C THR A 226 2.15 16.03 0.02
N PRO A 227 2.80 17.20 -0.08
CA PRO A 227 2.35 18.41 0.57
C PRO A 227 0.91 18.78 0.18
N TYR A 228 0.15 19.33 1.12
CA TYR A 228 -1.18 19.89 0.80
C TYR A 228 -1.09 21.09 -0.14
N TYR A 229 -0.01 21.87 -0.05
CA TYR A 229 0.28 23.02 -0.90
C TYR A 229 1.58 22.75 -1.69
N PRO A 230 1.49 22.16 -2.89
CA PRO A 230 2.68 21.72 -3.63
C PRO A 230 3.55 22.87 -4.16
N ASP A 231 2.97 24.06 -4.35
CA ASP A 231 3.69 25.25 -4.82
C ASP A 231 4.42 26.00 -3.69
N ALA A 232 4.27 25.55 -2.44
CA ALA A 232 4.97 26.13 -1.30
C ALA A 232 6.44 25.68 -1.26
N GLY A 233 7.36 26.64 -1.37
CA GLY A 233 8.80 26.40 -1.21
C GLY A 233 9.28 26.50 0.25
N PRO A 234 10.51 26.02 0.55
CA PRO A 234 11.11 26.20 1.87
C PRO A 234 11.25 27.68 2.27
N ALA A 235 11.04 27.98 3.56
CA ALA A 235 11.23 29.31 4.09
C ALA A 235 12.70 29.74 4.08
N ARG A 236 12.97 31.03 3.86
CA ARG A 236 14.30 31.63 4.07
C ARG A 236 14.41 32.08 5.51
N LEU A 237 15.38 31.53 6.24
CA LEU A 237 15.64 31.90 7.64
C LEU A 237 16.58 33.10 7.72
N GLU A 238 16.19 34.09 8.52
CA GLU A 238 17.06 35.20 8.92
C GLU A 238 17.69 34.84 10.27
N LEU A 239 19.01 34.63 10.26
CA LEU A 239 19.75 34.17 11.44
C LEU A 239 20.63 35.29 11.98
N GLY A 240 20.86 35.25 13.29
CA GLY A 240 21.78 36.14 13.98
C GLY A 240 22.46 35.41 15.14
N THR A 241 23.54 36.00 15.64
CA THR A 241 24.30 35.46 16.76
C THR A 241 24.11 36.37 17.96
N VAL A 242 23.83 35.78 19.11
CA VAL A 242 23.65 36.54 20.34
C VAL A 242 24.17 35.75 21.54
N THR A 243 24.89 36.44 22.43
CA THR A 243 25.38 35.84 23.68
C THR A 243 24.28 35.86 24.74
N ARG A 244 24.11 34.73 25.44
CA ARG A 244 23.16 34.55 26.55
C ARG A 244 23.88 34.07 27.79
N SER A 245 23.29 34.28 28.97
CA SER A 245 23.82 33.72 30.23
C SER A 245 23.43 32.25 30.38
N GLY A 246 24.13 31.52 31.26
CA GLY A 246 23.86 30.09 31.52
C GLY A 246 22.54 29.79 32.24
N LEU A 247 21.82 30.82 32.70
CA LEU A 247 20.49 30.71 33.33
C LEU A 247 19.40 31.35 32.48
N TRP A 248 19.73 31.80 31.27
CA TRP A 248 18.76 32.43 30.38
C TRP A 248 17.74 31.41 29.89
N ASN A 249 16.46 31.79 29.93
CA ASN A 249 15.35 31.02 29.41
C ASN A 249 14.50 31.92 28.49
N PRO A 250 14.40 31.64 27.18
CA PRO A 250 13.62 32.47 26.27
C PRO A 250 12.13 32.42 26.56
N ALA A 251 11.62 31.25 26.92
CA ALA A 251 10.20 30.97 27.16
C ALA A 251 10.02 29.57 27.76
N PRO A 252 8.96 29.33 28.54
CA PRO A 252 8.57 27.97 28.93
C PRO A 252 8.29 27.06 27.73
N LEU A 253 8.60 25.76 27.84
CA LEU A 253 8.22 24.76 26.84
C LEU A 253 6.71 24.49 26.94
N ARG A 254 5.99 24.67 25.81
CA ARG A 254 4.57 24.30 25.71
C ARG A 254 4.43 22.78 25.68
N LYS A 255 3.60 22.23 26.57
CA LYS A 255 3.16 20.84 26.50
C LYS A 255 1.97 20.74 25.55
N SER A 256 1.95 19.69 24.73
CA SER A 256 0.82 19.35 23.86
C SER A 256 -0.41 18.98 24.67
#